data_AF-A0A7G2JX65-F1
#
_entry.id   AF-A0A7G2JX65-F1
#
_cell.length_a   1.000
_cell.length_b   1.000
_cell.length_c   1.000
_cell.angle_alpha   90.00
_cell.angle_beta   90.00
_cell.angle_gamma   90.00
#
_symmetry.space_group_name_H-M   'P 1'
#
loop_
_entity.id
_entity.type
_entity.pdbx_description
1 polymer ?
#
loop_
_entity_poly.entity_id
_entity_poly.type
_entity_poly.pdbx_seq_one_letter_code
_entity_poly.pdbx_strand_id
1 'polypeptide(L)'
;MDGITSEFVSVPMIANHVEVRARKYLPLIRKAAQRYGIDESLILGIMQTESSFNPYAISYANAIGLMQVVPHTAGRDVFAMKGKGGQPSTRYLYDPANNIDAGVSYLWILQNQYLDG
;
A
#
# COMPACT_ATOMS: atom_id res chain seq x y z
N MET A 1 17.48 35.40 -23.22
CA MET A 1 16.65 34.31 -22.67
C MET A 1 17.05 34.22 -21.21
N ASP A 2 16.33 34.94 -20.36
CA ASP A 2 16.72 35.15 -18.98
C ASP A 2 16.35 33.91 -18.16
N GLY A 3 17.38 33.24 -17.63
CA GLY A 3 17.22 32.05 -16.81
C GLY A 3 16.48 32.39 -15.52
N ILE A 4 15.41 31.65 -15.24
CA ILE A 4 14.68 31.76 -13.98
C ILE A 4 15.59 31.20 -12.88
N THR A 5 16.12 32.05 -12.00
CA THR A 5 16.77 31.62 -10.76
C THR A 5 15.71 30.97 -9.87
N SER A 6 15.97 29.75 -9.40
CA SER A 6 15.11 29.05 -8.45
C SER A 6 15.78 29.01 -7.07
N GLU A 7 15.07 29.48 -6.06
CA GLU A 7 15.47 29.37 -4.65
C GLU A 7 14.69 28.22 -3.99
N PHE A 8 15.38 27.41 -3.18
CA PHE A 8 14.77 26.27 -2.49
C PHE A 8 15.09 26.30 -1.00
N VAL A 9 14.16 25.80 -0.20
CA VAL A 9 14.33 25.57 1.24
C VAL A 9 14.26 24.08 1.51
N SER A 10 15.23 23.55 2.26
CA SER A 10 15.26 22.17 2.70
C SER A 10 14.88 22.07 4.18
N VAL A 11 13.84 21.30 4.48
CA VAL A 11 13.42 21.01 5.86
C VAL A 11 13.69 19.52 6.14
N PRO A 12 14.71 19.18 6.93
CA PRO A 12 15.01 17.79 7.24
C PRO A 12 13.91 17.18 8.13
N MET A 13 13.57 15.92 7.88
CA MET A 13 12.69 15.15 8.77
C MET A 13 13.48 14.62 9.97
N ILE A 14 12.78 14.32 11.07
CA ILE A 14 13.37 13.60 12.22
C ILE A 14 13.92 12.24 11.79
N ALA A 15 15.02 11.79 12.42
CA ALA A 15 15.73 10.57 12.00
C ALA A 15 14.83 9.32 11.95
N ASN A 16 13.85 9.21 12.85
CA ASN A 16 12.92 8.08 12.92
C ASN A 16 11.56 8.32 12.22
N HIS A 17 11.51 9.23 11.23
CA HIS A 17 10.26 9.60 10.56
C HIS A 17 9.52 8.40 9.94
N VAL A 18 10.24 7.38 9.46
CA VAL A 18 9.64 6.16 8.88
C VAL A 18 8.85 5.40 9.94
N GLU A 19 9.45 5.20 11.11
CA GLU A 19 8.81 4.53 12.24
C GLU A 19 7.59 5.32 12.73
N VAL A 20 7.72 6.65 12.83
CA VAL A 20 6.61 7.52 13.23
C VAL A 20 5.44 7.45 12.24
N ARG A 21 5.70 7.32 10.93
CA ARG A 21 4.64 7.07 9.94
C ARG A 21 4.03 5.69 10.11
N ALA A 22 4.85 4.65 10.26
CA ALA A 22 4.39 3.26 10.41
C ALA A 22 3.41 3.09 11.59
N ARG A 23 3.68 3.76 12.72
CA ARG A 23 2.84 3.73 13.92
C ARG A 23 1.36 4.08 13.65
N LYS A 24 1.08 4.94 12.67
CA LYS A 24 -0.30 5.32 12.28
C LYS A 24 -1.11 4.15 11.73
N TYR A 25 -0.43 3.16 11.14
CA TYR A 25 -1.06 2.06 10.40
C TYR A 25 -1.04 0.73 11.15
N LEU A 26 -0.30 0.62 12.26
CA LEU A 26 -0.22 -0.62 13.07
C LEU A 26 -1.59 -1.22 13.42
N PRO A 27 -2.62 -0.46 13.84
CA PRO A 27 -3.93 -1.05 14.12
C PRO A 27 -4.59 -1.67 12.89
N LEU A 28 -4.42 -1.05 11.71
CA LEU A 28 -4.97 -1.55 10.45
C LEU A 28 -4.22 -2.78 9.96
N ILE A 29 -2.89 -2.78 10.09
CA ILE A 29 -2.02 -3.91 9.76
C ILE A 29 -2.38 -5.12 10.63
N ARG A 30 -2.49 -4.95 11.96
CA ARG A 30 -2.93 -6.01 12.89
C ARG A 30 -4.26 -6.62 12.49
N LYS A 31 -5.24 -5.76 12.18
CA LYS A 31 -6.58 -6.20 11.78
C LYS A 31 -6.54 -7.00 10.47
N ALA A 32 -5.75 -6.56 9.50
CA ALA A 32 -5.60 -7.26 8.22
C ALA A 32 -4.82 -8.57 8.37
N ALA A 33 -3.74 -8.57 9.15
CA ALA A 33 -2.95 -9.75 9.50
C ALA A 33 -3.83 -10.86 10.09
N GLN A 34 -4.62 -10.53 11.12
CA GLN A 34 -5.55 -11.47 11.75
C GLN A 34 -6.64 -11.97 10.79
N ARG A 35 -7.17 -11.09 9.93
CA ARG A 35 -8.22 -11.44 8.98
C ARG A 35 -7.76 -12.44 7.93
N TYR A 36 -6.54 -12.27 7.43
CA TYR A 36 -6.01 -13.04 6.30
C TYR A 36 -4.99 -14.10 6.70
N GLY A 37 -4.63 -14.21 7.98
CA GLY A 37 -3.60 -15.16 8.44
C GLY A 37 -2.21 -14.85 7.87
N ILE A 38 -1.91 -13.57 7.60
CA ILE A 38 -0.61 -13.11 7.08
C ILE A 38 0.18 -12.44 8.21
N ASP A 39 1.47 -12.77 8.32
CA ASP A 39 2.33 -12.21 9.37
C ASP A 39 2.44 -10.67 9.30
N GLU A 40 2.29 -10.01 10.46
CA GLU A 40 2.40 -8.54 10.56
C GLU A 40 3.76 -8.03 10.08
N SER A 41 4.84 -8.77 10.35
CA SER A 41 6.20 -8.42 9.93
C SER A 41 6.35 -8.42 8.41
N LEU A 42 5.71 -9.36 7.71
CA LEU A 42 5.69 -9.40 6.25
C LEU A 42 4.95 -8.19 5.68
N ILE A 43 3.78 -7.86 6.24
CA ILE A 43 2.98 -6.71 5.81
C ILE A 43 3.77 -5.40 6.02
N LEU A 44 4.42 -5.26 7.18
CA LEU A 44 5.28 -4.12 7.49
C LEU A 44 6.45 -4.00 6.52
N GLY A 45 7.15 -5.10 6.25
CA GLY A 45 8.30 -5.13 5.33
C GLY A 45 7.92 -4.73 3.91
N ILE A 46 6.79 -5.25 3.40
CA ILE A 46 6.27 -4.89 2.09
C ILE A 46 5.89 -3.41 2.07
N MET A 47 5.07 -2.95 3.02
CA MET A 47 4.61 -1.56 3.05
C MET A 47 5.75 -0.54 3.16
N GLN A 48 6.79 -0.87 3.92
CA GLN A 48 8.00 -0.06 4.02
C GLN A 48 8.74 0.01 2.69
N THR A 49 8.94 -1.14 2.02
CA THR A 49 9.67 -1.24 0.75
C THR A 49 8.92 -0.51 -0.37
N GLU A 50 7.60 -0.67 -0.42
CA GLU A 50 6.75 -0.17 -1.51
C GLU A 50 6.49 1.35 -1.42
N SER A 51 6.30 1.89 -0.22
CA SER A 51 5.90 3.29 -0.07
C SER A 51 6.63 4.06 1.03
N SER A 52 7.47 3.39 1.83
CA SER A 52 7.99 3.96 3.09
C SER A 52 6.88 4.54 3.98
N PHE A 53 5.71 3.89 3.99
CA PHE A 53 4.49 4.31 4.67
C PHE A 53 3.91 5.65 4.17
N ASN A 54 4.08 5.96 2.88
CA ASN A 54 3.45 7.12 2.24
C ASN A 54 2.07 6.73 1.66
N PRO A 55 0.95 7.23 2.22
CA PRO A 55 -0.38 6.90 1.71
C PRO A 55 -0.68 7.50 0.34
N TYR A 56 0.10 8.49 -0.11
CA TYR A 56 -0.05 9.16 -1.40
C TYR A 56 0.90 8.61 -2.48
N ALA A 57 1.59 7.50 -2.21
CA ALA A 57 2.52 6.91 -3.17
C ALA A 57 1.79 6.49 -4.46
N ILE A 58 2.36 6.86 -5.59
CA ILE A 58 1.93 6.40 -6.92
C ILE A 58 3.18 6.06 -7.74
N SER A 59 3.23 4.85 -8.30
CA SER A 59 4.31 4.45 -9.20
C SER A 59 4.02 4.81 -10.65
N TYR A 60 5.04 4.74 -11.50
CA TYR A 60 4.90 4.87 -12.96
C TYR A 60 3.96 3.82 -13.57
N ALA A 61 3.77 2.68 -12.89
CA ALA A 61 2.88 1.60 -13.30
C ALA A 61 1.45 1.74 -12.74
N ASN A 62 1.11 2.89 -12.15
CA ASN A 62 -0.17 3.15 -11.47
C ASN A 62 -0.45 2.21 -10.28
N ALA A 63 0.60 1.78 -9.58
CA ALA A 63 0.45 1.16 -8.26
C ALA A 63 0.21 2.26 -7.22
N ILE A 64 -0.78 2.08 -6.34
CA ILE A 64 -1.30 3.17 -5.50
C ILE A 64 -1.21 2.82 -4.01
N GLY A 65 -0.85 3.83 -3.21
CA GLY A 65 -0.97 3.84 -1.77
C GLY A 65 0.11 3.03 -1.04
N LEU A 66 -0.20 2.69 0.21
CA LEU A 66 0.73 2.12 1.18
C LEU A 66 1.37 0.80 0.72
N MET A 67 0.58 -0.07 0.11
CA MET A 67 1.00 -1.40 -0.36
C MET A 67 1.13 -1.48 -1.89
N GLN A 68 1.15 -0.32 -2.57
CA GLN A 68 1.31 -0.23 -4.03
C GLN A 68 0.41 -1.21 -4.79
N VAL A 69 -0.90 -1.13 -4.55
CA VAL A 69 -1.89 -1.99 -5.24
C VAL A 69 -2.16 -1.42 -6.63
N VAL A 70 -2.03 -2.26 -7.65
CA VAL A 70 -2.40 -1.93 -9.03
C VAL A 70 -3.88 -2.26 -9.27
N PRO A 71 -4.74 -1.28 -9.64
CA PRO A 71 -6.19 -1.50 -9.74
C PRO A 71 -6.61 -2.63 -10.68
N HIS A 72 -6.03 -2.69 -11.89
CA HIS A 72 -6.51 -3.56 -12.97
C HIS A 72 -5.96 -4.99 -12.92
N THR A 73 -5.00 -5.27 -12.04
CA THR A 73 -4.46 -6.60 -11.77
C THR A 73 -4.86 -7.03 -10.35
N ALA A 74 -3.98 -6.82 -9.36
CA ALA A 74 -4.20 -7.22 -7.97
C ALA A 74 -5.53 -6.71 -7.41
N GLY A 75 -5.89 -5.45 -7.71
CA GLY A 75 -7.16 -4.87 -7.28
C GLY A 75 -8.38 -5.62 -7.83
N ARG A 76 -8.34 -6.05 -9.08
CA ARG A 76 -9.42 -6.81 -9.73
C ARG A 76 -9.56 -8.19 -9.11
N ASP A 77 -8.46 -8.90 -8.90
CA ASP A 77 -8.47 -10.24 -8.30
C ASP A 77 -9.00 -10.19 -6.87
N VAL A 78 -8.61 -9.16 -6.10
CA VAL A 78 -9.15 -8.90 -4.75
C VAL A 78 -10.64 -8.58 -4.78
N PHE A 79 -11.12 -7.78 -5.74
CA PHE A 79 -12.55 -7.49 -5.86
C PHE A 79 -13.34 -8.74 -6.20
N ALA A 80 -12.87 -9.54 -7.16
CA ALA A 80 -13.48 -10.80 -7.54
C ALA A 80 -13.57 -11.77 -6.34
N MET A 81 -12.47 -11.95 -5.59
CA MET A 81 -12.44 -12.75 -4.36
C MET A 81 -13.47 -12.28 -3.32
N LYS A 82 -13.69 -10.97 -3.23
CA LYS A 82 -14.67 -10.37 -2.30
C LYS A 82 -16.11 -10.34 -2.85
N GLY A 83 -16.38 -11.02 -3.97
CA GLY A 83 -17.71 -11.04 -4.60
C GLY A 83 -18.12 -9.70 -5.22
N LYS A 84 -17.16 -8.81 -5.51
CA LYS A 84 -17.39 -7.50 -6.13
C LYS A 84 -17.04 -7.55 -7.62
N GLY A 85 -17.85 -6.90 -8.45
CA GLY A 85 -17.54 -6.69 -9.85
C GLY A 85 -16.55 -5.54 -10.06
N GLY A 86 -15.82 -5.59 -11.17
CA GLY A 86 -14.91 -4.51 -11.60
C GLY A 86 -13.59 -4.48 -10.82
N GLN A 87 -13.07 -3.27 -10.60
CA GLN A 87 -11.80 -3.03 -9.92
C GLN A 87 -11.93 -1.85 -8.95
N PRO A 88 -11.08 -1.75 -7.91
CA PRO A 88 -11.09 -0.60 -7.01
C PRO A 88 -10.79 0.69 -7.75
N SER A 89 -11.46 1.77 -7.36
CA SER A 89 -11.14 3.11 -7.85
C SER A 89 -9.85 3.64 -7.22
N THR A 90 -9.21 4.62 -7.85
CA THR A 90 -8.04 5.30 -7.29
C THR A 90 -8.33 5.88 -5.90
N ARG A 91 -9.50 6.48 -5.70
CA ARG A 91 -9.94 7.01 -4.40
C ARG A 91 -10.05 5.92 -3.34
N TYR A 92 -10.52 4.73 -3.72
CA TYR A 92 -10.56 3.58 -2.82
C TYR A 92 -9.16 3.18 -2.36
N LEU A 93 -8.17 3.16 -3.27
CA LEU A 93 -6.80 2.77 -2.95
C LEU A 93 -5.97 3.86 -2.24
N TYR A 94 -6.39 5.12 -2.25
CA TYR A 94 -5.79 6.16 -1.41
C TYR A 94 -6.26 6.12 0.05
N ASP A 95 -7.39 5.46 0.33
CA ASP A 95 -7.81 5.22 1.71
C ASP A 95 -6.91 4.15 2.35
N PRO A 96 -6.18 4.46 3.45
CA PRO A 96 -5.24 3.52 4.06
C PRO A 96 -5.85 2.19 4.47
N ALA A 97 -7.08 2.19 5.00
CA ALA A 97 -7.72 0.96 5.47
C ALA A 97 -8.05 0.04 4.30
N ASN A 98 -8.62 0.60 3.23
CA ASN A 98 -8.90 -0.13 1.99
C ASN A 98 -7.63 -0.60 1.28
N ASN A 99 -6.58 0.23 1.25
CA ASN A 99 -5.32 -0.12 0.59
C ASN A 99 -4.61 -1.28 1.29
N ILE A 100 -4.53 -1.23 2.62
CA ILE A 100 -3.95 -2.31 3.44
C ILE A 100 -4.77 -3.58 3.28
N ASP A 101 -6.10 -3.48 3.41
CA ASP A 101 -6.99 -4.62 3.24
C ASP A 101 -6.84 -5.24 1.83
N ALA A 102 -6.74 -4.43 0.77
CA ALA A 102 -6.53 -4.93 -0.59
C ALA A 102 -5.15 -5.57 -0.79
N GLY A 103 -4.07 -4.94 -0.33
CA GLY A 103 -2.72 -5.49 -0.45
C GLY A 103 -2.57 -6.81 0.30
N VAL A 104 -3.05 -6.89 1.55
CA VAL A 104 -2.99 -8.13 2.34
C VAL A 104 -3.92 -9.21 1.79
N SER A 105 -5.11 -8.84 1.27
CA SER A 105 -5.97 -9.78 0.55
C SER A 105 -5.24 -10.41 -0.64
N TYR A 106 -4.45 -9.63 -1.37
CA TYR A 106 -3.72 -10.13 -2.52
C TYR A 106 -2.56 -11.06 -2.12
N LEU A 107 -1.87 -10.79 -1.00
CA LEU A 107 -0.90 -11.73 -0.42
C LEU A 107 -1.54 -13.07 -0.08
N TRP A 108 -2.76 -13.05 0.48
CA TRP A 108 -3.52 -14.27 0.74
C TRP A 108 -3.86 -15.03 -0.54
N ILE A 109 -4.29 -14.34 -1.61
CA ILE A 109 -4.55 -14.96 -2.92
C ILE A 109 -3.27 -15.63 -3.44
N LEU A 110 -2.13 -14.94 -3.37
CA LEU A 110 -0.84 -15.52 -3.80
C LEU A 110 -0.53 -16.80 -3.03
N GLN A 111 -0.67 -16.77 -1.70
CA GLN A 111 -0.37 -17.92 -0.85
C GLN A 111 -1.32 -19.11 -1.06
N ASN A 112 -2.62 -18.88 -1.24
CA ASN A 112 -3.64 -19.92 -1.17
C ASN A 112 -4.19 -20.36 -2.54
N GLN A 113 -3.87 -19.63 -3.62
CA GLN A 113 -4.39 -19.94 -4.95
C GLN A 113 -3.29 -20.08 -5.99
N TYR A 114 -2.27 -19.22 -5.95
CA TYR A 114 -1.23 -19.22 -6.97
C TYR A 114 0.02 -20.00 -6.59
N LEU A 115 0.31 -20.13 -5.29
CA LEU A 115 1.55 -20.75 -4.78
C LEU A 115 1.30 -21.99 -3.90
N ASP A 116 0.06 -22.48 -3.83
CA ASP A 116 -0.37 -23.63 -3.03
C ASP A 116 -0.04 -24.99 -3.68
N GLY A 117 1.16 -25.10 -4.27
CA GLY A 117 1.61 -26.29 -5.02
C GLY A 117 1.77 -27.55 -4.19
#